data_AF-A0A1G5Y5Q2-F1
#
_entry.id   AF-A0A1G5Y5Q2-F1
#
_cell.length_a   1.000
_cell.length_b   1.000
_cell.length_c   1.000
_cell.angle_alpha   90.00
_cell.angle_beta   90.00
_cell.angle_gamma   90.00
#
_symmetry.space_group_name_H-M   'P 1'
#
loop_
_entity.id
_entity.type
_entity.pdbx_description
1 polymer ?
#
loop_
_entity_poly.entity_id
_entity_poly.type
_entity_poly.pdbx_seq_one_letter_code
_entity_poly.pdbx_strand_id
1 'polypeptide(L)'
;MNFFDKVKAKSATYTKAMITRYFRVLNRFYPAYFNLSERKKHIHPFGYSFPAELFVDAIPSKDKVWAEVIPGFRETYRFESEQAYFEMYQSARFAFTWKKGGWDCLRHLEIIANGCLPIFRDIDSCPEGILENLPKKLLKQVNRDLIPWKDTQEQKERYQELASQILEYSRNHASTEAMGKRVLEIAKLPTQAKILLLTCDPRPNYSREFTFIGLNRVLKESGGVCISYPELKFSYEDFMEEEASKLYGRGFGYTRRLQRNHPEELIDWCDEEIKSSILEKKWDFILFGKIGVDEPSLGSLPDLPFWKEVNQNYSQNKIGFLYGGDHIQDLKDAGSAHTRHLIHHSRFGICYVRELKL
;
A
#
# COMPACT_ATOMS: atom_id res chain seq x y z
N MET A 1 -31.63 7.46 -9.54
CA MET A 1 -31.77 6.53 -8.39
C MET A 1 -33.23 6.55 -7.93
N ASN A 2 -33.94 5.44 -8.11
CA ASN A 2 -35.38 5.31 -7.84
C ASN A 2 -35.66 5.29 -6.31
N PHE A 3 -36.86 5.68 -5.88
CA PHE A 3 -37.36 5.52 -4.52
C PHE A 3 -37.11 4.12 -3.94
N PHE A 4 -37.33 3.06 -4.72
CA PHE A 4 -37.04 1.69 -4.29
C PHE A 4 -35.55 1.42 -4.03
N ASP A 5 -34.65 2.03 -4.81
CA ASP A 5 -33.20 1.94 -4.57
C ASP A 5 -32.82 2.66 -3.26
N LYS A 6 -33.44 3.82 -2.99
CA LYS A 6 -33.25 4.55 -1.72
C LYS A 6 -33.73 3.75 -0.52
N VAL A 7 -34.89 3.09 -0.62
CA VAL A 7 -35.44 2.25 0.47
C VAL A 7 -34.56 1.01 0.70
N LYS A 8 -34.10 0.33 -0.37
CA LYS A 8 -33.16 -0.79 -0.26
C LYS A 8 -31.83 -0.37 0.37
N ALA A 9 -31.25 0.75 -0.08
CA ALA A 9 -30.01 1.28 0.49
C ALA A 9 -30.15 1.64 1.97
N LYS A 10 -31.29 2.26 2.36
CA LYS A 10 -31.58 2.62 3.74
C LYS A 10 -31.76 1.38 4.62
N SER A 11 -32.50 0.37 4.12
CA SER A 11 -32.68 -0.92 4.81
C SER A 11 -31.34 -1.64 5.03
N ALA A 12 -30.50 -1.75 4.00
CA ALA A 12 -29.16 -2.32 4.11
C ALA A 12 -28.28 -1.57 5.13
N THR A 13 -28.42 -0.25 5.21
CA THR A 13 -27.72 0.59 6.20
C THR A 13 -28.18 0.28 7.63
N TYR A 14 -29.49 0.17 7.87
CA TYR A 14 -30.02 -0.23 9.18
C TYR A 14 -29.55 -1.61 9.60
N THR A 15 -29.57 -2.59 8.69
CA THR A 15 -29.09 -3.95 8.96
C THR A 15 -27.60 -3.95 9.34
N LYS A 16 -26.74 -3.24 8.58
CA LYS A 16 -25.32 -3.08 8.91
C LYS A 16 -25.12 -2.43 10.29
N ALA A 17 -25.92 -1.41 10.63
CA ALA A 17 -25.85 -0.75 11.93
C ALA A 17 -26.25 -1.69 13.08
N MET A 18 -27.30 -2.51 12.90
CA MET A 18 -27.70 -3.51 13.89
C MET A 18 -26.62 -4.59 14.10
N ILE A 19 -26.04 -5.13 13.03
CA ILE A 19 -24.95 -6.11 13.11
C ILE A 19 -23.74 -5.51 13.85
N THR A 20 -23.36 -4.29 13.50
CA THR A 20 -22.27 -3.56 14.16
C THR A 20 -22.54 -3.41 15.65
N ARG A 21 -23.75 -2.97 16.02
CA ARG A 21 -24.16 -2.82 17.43
C ARG A 21 -24.13 -4.16 18.18
N TYR A 22 -24.64 -5.23 17.57
CA TYR A 22 -24.60 -6.57 18.15
C TYR A 22 -23.15 -7.00 18.45
N PHE A 23 -22.23 -6.87 17.50
CA PHE A 23 -20.84 -7.24 17.72
C PHE A 23 -20.10 -6.34 18.70
N ARG A 24 -20.45 -5.05 18.81
CA ARG A 24 -19.93 -4.18 19.88
C ARG A 24 -20.38 -4.64 21.26
N VAL A 25 -21.65 -5.04 21.41
CA VAL A 25 -22.17 -5.64 22.64
C VAL A 25 -21.45 -6.95 22.93
N LEU A 26 -21.29 -7.83 21.94
CA LEU A 26 -20.56 -9.08 22.08
C LEU A 26 -19.11 -8.83 22.53
N ASN A 27 -18.39 -7.89 21.91
CA ASN A 27 -17.02 -7.55 22.31
C ASN A 27 -16.94 -7.03 23.75
N ARG A 28 -17.94 -6.26 24.19
CA ARG A 28 -17.99 -5.72 25.55
C ARG A 28 -18.17 -6.81 26.61
N PHE A 29 -19.03 -7.80 26.35
CA PHE A 29 -19.35 -8.84 27.32
C PHE A 29 -18.49 -10.11 27.17
N TYR A 30 -17.95 -10.35 25.97
CA TYR A 30 -17.16 -11.53 25.62
C TYR A 30 -15.91 -11.16 24.80
N PRO A 31 -15.00 -10.34 25.35
CA PRO A 31 -13.80 -9.88 24.62
C PRO A 31 -12.90 -11.02 24.15
N ALA A 32 -12.92 -12.16 24.85
CA ALA A 32 -12.20 -13.38 24.46
C ALA A 32 -12.64 -13.94 23.09
N TYR A 33 -13.87 -13.63 22.63
CA TYR A 33 -14.36 -14.03 21.31
C TYR A 33 -13.47 -13.52 20.16
N PHE A 34 -12.94 -12.31 20.32
CA PHE A 34 -12.07 -11.69 19.33
C PHE A 34 -10.59 -12.01 19.57
N ASN A 35 -10.20 -12.30 20.82
CA ASN A 35 -8.84 -12.60 21.24
C ASN A 35 -7.81 -11.59 20.66
N LEU A 36 -8.11 -10.30 20.78
CA LEU A 36 -7.37 -9.21 20.11
C LEU A 36 -5.88 -9.19 20.44
N SER A 37 -5.50 -9.53 21.67
CA SER A 37 -4.09 -9.58 22.10
C SER A 37 -3.29 -10.58 21.26
N GLU A 38 -3.84 -11.76 21.01
CA GLU A 38 -3.21 -12.78 20.17
C GLU A 38 -3.23 -12.35 18.70
N ARG A 39 -4.36 -11.83 18.23
CA ARG A 39 -4.51 -11.43 16.81
C ARG A 39 -3.58 -10.30 16.41
N LYS A 40 -3.33 -9.34 17.32
CA LYS A 40 -2.40 -8.22 17.12
C LYS A 40 -0.98 -8.67 16.75
N LYS A 41 -0.54 -9.87 17.15
CA LYS A 41 0.78 -10.41 16.79
C LYS A 41 0.95 -10.70 15.30
N HIS A 42 -0.17 -10.80 14.56
CA HIS A 42 -0.20 -11.10 13.13
C HIS A 42 -0.71 -9.91 12.31
N ILE A 43 -0.91 -8.73 12.90
CA ILE A 43 -1.44 -7.57 12.21
C ILE A 43 -0.39 -6.46 12.28
N HIS A 44 0.12 -6.06 11.13
CA HIS A 44 1.23 -5.12 11.03
C HIS A 44 0.84 -3.89 10.22
N PRO A 45 1.15 -2.66 10.69
CA PRO A 45 1.15 -1.49 9.84
C PRO A 45 2.00 -1.73 8.60
N PHE A 46 1.48 -1.39 7.42
CA PHE A 46 2.17 -1.59 6.16
C PHE A 46 1.71 -0.56 5.15
N GLY A 47 2.35 0.61 5.17
CA GLY A 47 2.03 1.71 4.27
C GLY A 47 2.46 1.47 2.83
N TYR A 48 2.18 2.45 1.98
CA TYR A 48 2.70 2.47 0.61
C TYR A 48 4.23 2.53 0.57
N SER A 49 4.74 2.20 -0.61
CA SER A 49 6.12 2.42 -1.01
C SER A 49 6.19 3.01 -2.41
N PHE A 50 7.40 3.39 -2.83
CA PHE A 50 7.67 3.94 -4.13
C PHE A 50 8.98 3.35 -4.69
N PRO A 51 9.13 3.15 -6.01
CA PRO A 51 10.35 2.57 -6.56
C PRO A 51 11.60 3.38 -6.21
N ALA A 52 12.67 2.71 -5.75
CA ALA A 52 13.88 3.38 -5.27
C ALA A 52 14.52 4.28 -6.34
N GLU A 53 14.48 3.87 -7.60
CA GLU A 53 15.02 4.60 -8.75
C GLU A 53 14.29 5.90 -9.07
N LEU A 54 13.09 6.11 -8.51
CA LEU A 54 12.33 7.35 -8.68
C LEU A 54 12.60 8.39 -7.59
N PHE A 55 13.44 8.07 -6.59
CA PHE A 55 13.91 9.04 -5.60
C PHE A 55 15.13 9.79 -6.12
N VAL A 56 15.04 11.11 -6.25
CA VAL A 56 16.16 11.98 -6.64
C VAL A 56 17.34 11.84 -5.68
N ASP A 57 18.57 11.69 -6.19
CA ASP A 57 19.75 11.41 -5.35
C ASP A 57 20.01 12.47 -4.27
N ALA A 58 19.76 13.73 -4.61
CA ALA A 58 19.87 14.89 -3.72
C ALA A 58 18.75 15.91 -4.01
N ILE A 59 18.55 16.85 -3.10
CA ILE A 59 17.54 17.90 -3.26
C ILE A 59 17.88 18.79 -4.47
N PRO A 60 17.01 18.82 -5.51
CA PRO A 60 17.26 19.61 -6.70
C PRO A 60 17.08 21.11 -6.43
N SER A 61 17.63 21.95 -7.30
CA SER A 61 17.43 23.40 -7.24
C SER A 61 15.95 23.78 -7.39
N LYS A 62 15.47 24.70 -6.56
CA LYS A 62 14.06 25.11 -6.52
C LYS A 62 13.85 26.53 -7.05
N ASP A 63 13.12 26.66 -8.15
CA ASP A 63 12.75 27.95 -8.76
C ASP A 63 11.30 28.35 -8.42
N LYS A 64 10.44 27.39 -8.05
CA LYS A 64 9.06 27.63 -7.61
C LYS A 64 8.91 27.47 -6.09
N VAL A 65 8.00 28.24 -5.49
CA VAL A 65 7.60 28.03 -4.09
C VAL A 65 6.61 26.87 -3.99
N TRP A 66 5.62 26.83 -4.89
CA TRP A 66 4.53 25.86 -4.88
C TRP A 66 4.51 25.02 -6.15
N ALA A 67 4.29 23.72 -5.96
CA ALA A 67 3.96 22.77 -7.00
C ALA A 67 2.60 23.12 -7.63
N GLU A 68 2.44 22.81 -8.91
CA GLU A 68 1.23 23.11 -9.67
C GLU A 68 0.05 22.20 -9.27
N VAL A 69 0.35 20.97 -8.84
CA VAL A 69 -0.65 19.97 -8.48
C VAL A 69 -1.28 20.30 -7.13
N ILE A 70 -2.60 20.43 -7.13
CA ILE A 70 -3.39 20.61 -5.92
C ILE A 70 -4.33 19.41 -5.78
N PRO A 71 -4.24 18.62 -4.70
CA PRO A 71 -5.13 17.48 -4.48
C PRO A 71 -6.60 17.86 -4.58
N GLY A 72 -7.41 17.04 -5.26
CA GLY A 72 -8.84 17.27 -5.43
C GLY A 72 -9.22 18.15 -6.63
N PHE A 73 -8.28 18.91 -7.20
CA PHE A 73 -8.49 19.76 -8.38
C PHE A 73 -7.94 19.07 -9.62
N ARG A 74 -8.80 18.38 -10.38
CA ARG A 74 -8.42 17.51 -11.50
C ARG A 74 -7.69 18.27 -12.61
N GLU A 75 -8.05 19.52 -12.83
CA GLU A 75 -7.45 20.43 -13.80
C GLU A 75 -5.96 20.69 -13.55
N THR A 76 -5.48 20.48 -12.32
CA THR A 76 -4.05 20.61 -11.97
C THR A 76 -3.23 19.37 -12.36
N TYR A 77 -3.89 18.25 -12.69
CA TYR A 77 -3.26 17.00 -13.13
C TYR A 77 -3.17 16.91 -14.66
N ARG A 78 -2.57 17.94 -15.28
CA ARG A 78 -2.51 18.13 -16.75
C ARG A 78 -1.31 17.46 -17.44
N PHE A 79 -0.53 16.68 -16.71
CA PHE A 79 0.70 16.08 -17.23
C PHE A 79 0.40 14.83 -18.06
N GLU A 80 1.09 14.72 -19.20
CA GLU A 80 0.94 13.60 -20.14
C GLU A 80 2.05 12.56 -19.96
N SER A 81 3.24 12.98 -19.51
CA SER A 81 4.37 12.10 -19.21
C SER A 81 4.70 12.09 -17.71
N GLU A 82 5.24 10.95 -17.25
CA GLU A 82 5.71 10.77 -15.88
C GLU A 82 6.84 11.76 -15.56
N GLN A 83 7.77 11.93 -16.50
CA GLN A 83 8.91 12.84 -16.37
C GLN A 83 8.45 14.28 -16.11
N ALA A 84 7.51 14.81 -16.90
CA ALA A 84 7.01 16.18 -16.71
C ALA A 84 6.26 16.35 -15.38
N TYR A 85 5.53 15.32 -14.94
CA TYR A 85 4.86 15.31 -13.63
C TYR A 85 5.87 15.38 -12.48
N PHE A 86 6.98 14.66 -12.59
CA PHE A 86 8.05 14.64 -11.59
C PHE A 86 8.89 15.92 -11.59
N GLU A 87 9.29 16.42 -12.76
CA GLU A 87 10.01 17.70 -12.90
C GLU A 87 9.25 18.88 -12.27
N MET A 88 7.91 18.86 -12.33
CA MET A 88 7.09 19.86 -11.66
C MET A 88 7.27 19.82 -10.12
N TYR A 89 7.36 18.65 -9.50
CA TYR A 89 7.69 18.58 -8.07
C TYR A 89 9.17 18.91 -7.81
N GLN A 90 10.09 18.51 -8.68
CA GLN A 90 11.51 18.79 -8.54
C GLN A 90 11.81 20.29 -8.56
N SER A 91 11.09 21.07 -9.38
CA SER A 91 11.22 22.53 -9.47
C SER A 91 10.60 23.29 -8.27
N ALA A 92 9.64 22.69 -7.55
CA ALA A 92 8.93 23.33 -6.45
C ALA A 92 9.51 23.02 -5.06
N ARG A 93 9.49 24.02 -4.16
CA ARG A 93 9.81 23.83 -2.74
C ARG A 93 8.77 22.97 -2.04
N PHE A 94 7.50 23.36 -2.17
CA PHE A 94 6.38 22.81 -1.43
C PHE A 94 5.31 22.27 -2.35
N ALA A 95 4.64 21.21 -1.92
CA ALA A 95 3.45 20.69 -2.58
C ALA A 95 2.36 20.40 -1.56
N PHE A 96 1.11 20.69 -1.93
CA PHE A 96 -0.02 20.40 -1.06
C PHE A 96 -0.34 18.92 -1.02
N THR A 97 -0.58 18.40 0.19
CA THR A 97 -1.14 17.06 0.36
C THR A 97 -2.02 16.96 1.59
N TRP A 98 -2.93 15.98 1.59
CA TRP A 98 -3.82 15.66 2.70
C TRP A 98 -4.46 14.29 2.47
N LYS A 99 -5.22 13.82 3.46
CA LYS A 99 -6.02 12.61 3.36
C LYS A 99 -7.00 12.67 2.16
N LYS A 100 -7.05 11.62 1.33
CA LYS A 100 -8.10 11.45 0.30
C LYS A 100 -9.14 10.42 0.76
N GLY A 101 -9.15 9.23 0.17
CA GLY A 101 -9.94 8.10 0.67
C GLY A 101 -9.31 7.59 1.96
N GLY A 102 -8.02 7.26 1.91
CA GLY A 102 -7.18 6.96 3.06
C GLY A 102 -6.19 8.08 3.39
N TRP A 103 -5.49 7.94 4.53
CA TRP A 103 -4.40 8.82 4.92
C TRP A 103 -3.15 8.56 4.11
N ASP A 104 -2.86 7.29 3.80
CA ASP A 104 -1.71 6.89 3.01
C ASP A 104 -2.03 7.04 1.53
N CYS A 105 -1.57 8.15 0.95
CA CYS A 105 -1.76 8.48 -0.45
C CYS A 105 -0.41 8.41 -1.16
N LEU A 106 -0.38 7.79 -2.35
CA LEU A 106 0.83 7.72 -3.17
C LEU A 106 1.49 9.08 -3.40
N ARG A 107 0.69 10.15 -3.55
CA ARG A 107 1.15 11.53 -3.72
C ARG A 107 2.17 11.97 -2.67
N HIS A 108 2.05 11.50 -1.42
CA HIS A 108 3.01 11.86 -0.37
C HIS A 108 4.42 11.44 -0.77
N LEU A 109 4.54 10.22 -1.30
CA LEU A 109 5.79 9.66 -1.78
C LEU A 109 6.23 10.30 -3.10
N GLU A 110 5.32 10.58 -4.04
CA GLU A 110 5.66 11.29 -5.29
C GLU A 110 6.28 12.67 -5.01
N ILE A 111 5.74 13.41 -4.04
CA ILE A 111 6.28 14.70 -3.60
C ILE A 111 7.67 14.52 -2.99
N ILE A 112 7.80 13.62 -2.02
CA ILE A 112 9.06 13.39 -1.28
C ILE A 112 10.16 12.86 -2.20
N ALA A 113 9.85 11.89 -3.06
CA ALA A 113 10.80 11.27 -3.98
C ALA A 113 11.40 12.26 -4.97
N ASN A 114 10.69 13.35 -5.27
CA ASN A 114 11.19 14.44 -6.12
C ASN A 114 11.89 15.57 -5.34
N GLY A 115 12.25 15.32 -4.08
CA GLY A 115 12.91 16.30 -3.21
C GLY A 115 12.05 17.53 -2.93
N CYS A 116 10.72 17.41 -3.02
CA CYS A 116 9.75 18.44 -2.67
C CYS A 116 9.21 18.17 -1.25
N LEU A 117 8.88 19.22 -0.49
CA LEU A 117 8.33 19.06 0.85
C LEU A 117 6.80 19.09 0.84
N PRO A 118 6.13 18.04 1.36
CA PRO A 118 4.68 18.02 1.45
C PRO A 118 4.19 18.94 2.58
N ILE A 119 3.27 19.86 2.25
CA ILE A 119 2.49 20.62 3.23
C ILE A 119 1.22 19.83 3.52
N PHE A 120 1.21 19.18 4.67
CA PHE A 120 0.22 18.17 5.02
C PHE A 120 -0.83 18.75 5.98
N ARG A 121 -1.89 19.36 5.44
CA ARG A 121 -2.80 20.24 6.20
C ARG A 121 -3.37 19.63 7.49
N ASP A 122 -3.65 18.33 7.50
CA ASP A 122 -4.37 17.62 8.56
C ASP A 122 -3.55 16.50 9.22
N ILE A 123 -2.22 16.48 9.03
CA ILE A 123 -1.35 15.41 9.54
C ILE A 123 -1.43 15.20 11.05
N ASP A 124 -1.77 16.23 11.82
CA ASP A 124 -1.96 16.10 13.27
C ASP A 124 -3.15 15.23 13.65
N SER A 125 -4.12 15.08 12.75
CA SER A 125 -5.27 14.19 12.92
C SER A 125 -5.02 12.77 12.38
N CYS A 126 -3.84 12.50 11.81
CA CYS A 126 -3.48 11.17 11.34
C CYS A 126 -3.33 10.21 12.53
N PRO A 127 -4.08 9.09 12.58
CA PRO A 127 -3.98 8.13 13.66
C PRO A 127 -2.60 7.48 13.79
N GLU A 128 -2.29 7.02 15.00
CA GLU A 128 -1.14 6.16 15.28
C GLU A 128 -1.28 4.83 14.52
N GLY A 129 -0.16 4.34 13.97
CA GLY A 129 -0.11 3.15 13.10
C GLY A 129 -0.35 3.44 11.60
N ILE A 130 -0.82 4.62 11.22
CA ILE A 130 -0.98 5.01 9.81
C ILE A 130 0.16 5.92 9.38
N LEU A 131 0.60 5.85 8.11
CA LEU A 131 1.81 6.50 7.59
C LEU A 131 3.09 6.11 8.35
N GLU A 132 3.15 4.89 8.86
CA GLU A 132 4.26 4.44 9.72
C GLU A 132 5.62 4.39 9.00
N ASN A 133 5.60 4.25 7.67
CA ASN A 133 6.80 4.21 6.84
C ASN A 133 7.34 5.60 6.49
N LEU A 134 6.59 6.66 6.80
CA LEU A 134 6.98 8.04 6.56
C LEU A 134 7.40 8.71 7.88
N PRO A 135 8.32 9.70 7.84
CA PRO A 135 8.80 10.36 9.03
C PRO A 135 7.78 11.40 9.53
N LYS A 136 6.63 10.96 10.05
CA LYS A 136 5.50 11.80 10.50
C LYS A 136 5.91 12.99 11.36
N LYS A 137 6.91 12.81 12.24
CA LYS A 137 7.44 13.89 13.08
C LYS A 137 8.09 15.00 12.25
N LEU A 138 8.93 14.65 11.27
CA LEU A 138 9.56 15.62 10.37
C LEU A 138 8.51 16.29 9.47
N LEU A 139 7.54 15.52 8.95
CA LEU A 139 6.43 16.07 8.15
C LEU A 139 5.60 17.12 8.92
N LYS A 140 5.37 16.93 10.22
CA LYS A 140 4.75 17.93 11.10
C LYS A 140 5.62 19.18 11.27
N GLN A 141 6.94 19.01 11.38
CA GLN A 141 7.87 20.13 11.48
C GLN A 141 7.88 20.98 10.21
N VAL A 142 7.75 20.38 9.03
CA VAL A 142 7.62 21.12 7.75
C VAL A 142 6.50 22.16 7.84
N ASN A 143 5.29 21.76 8.24
CA ASN A 143 4.16 22.68 8.37
C ASN A 143 4.41 23.79 9.39
N ARG A 144 5.08 23.47 10.51
CA ARG A 144 5.27 24.40 11.63
C ARG A 144 6.40 25.40 11.38
N ASP A 145 7.52 24.92 10.85
CA ASP A 145 8.78 25.67 10.77
C ASP A 145 8.87 26.47 9.45
N LEU A 146 8.27 25.97 8.37
CA LEU A 146 8.43 26.54 7.02
C LEU A 146 7.21 27.31 6.52
N ILE A 147 6.05 27.21 7.19
CA ILE A 147 4.82 27.90 6.79
C ILE A 147 4.41 28.93 7.85
N PRO A 148 4.16 30.21 7.48
CA PRO A 148 4.27 30.77 6.13
C PRO A 148 5.73 30.88 5.65
N TRP A 149 5.95 30.62 4.36
CA TRP A 149 7.26 30.80 3.71
C TRP A 149 7.52 32.29 3.48
N LYS A 150 8.63 32.79 4.04
CA LYS A 150 9.08 34.19 3.96
C LYS A 150 10.40 34.34 3.19
N ASP A 151 10.95 33.25 2.69
CA ASP A 151 12.20 33.20 1.93
C ASP A 151 13.43 33.73 2.70
N THR A 152 13.42 33.64 4.03
CA THR A 152 14.59 34.00 4.86
C THR A 152 15.70 32.95 4.72
N GLN A 153 16.94 33.37 4.98
CA GLN A 153 18.09 32.46 4.95
C GLN A 153 17.92 31.28 5.93
N GLU A 154 17.43 31.56 7.14
CA GLU A 154 17.12 30.54 8.15
C GLU A 154 16.09 29.51 7.64
N GLN A 155 15.02 29.96 6.97
CA GLN A 155 14.03 29.06 6.39
C GLN A 155 14.59 28.25 5.21
N LYS A 156 15.52 28.81 4.43
CA LYS A 156 16.22 28.09 3.34
C LYS A 156 17.11 26.98 3.88
N GLU A 157 17.85 27.26 4.94
CA GLU A 157 18.68 26.26 5.63
C GLU A 157 17.80 25.17 6.25
N ARG A 158 16.73 25.56 6.95
CA ARG A 158 15.77 24.63 7.55
C ARG A 158 15.03 23.79 6.51
N TYR A 159 14.70 24.37 5.36
CA TYR A 159 14.13 23.64 4.21
C TYR A 159 15.10 22.55 3.75
N GLN A 160 16.36 22.91 3.49
CA GLN A 160 17.36 21.98 2.98
C GLN A 160 17.59 20.82 3.96
N GLU A 161 17.66 21.13 5.26
CA GLU A 161 17.79 20.16 6.33
C GLU A 161 16.61 19.16 6.34
N LEU A 162 15.39 19.66 6.44
CA LEU A 162 14.18 18.83 6.51
C LEU A 162 13.97 18.02 5.23
N ALA A 163 14.18 18.63 4.06
CA ALA A 163 14.04 17.94 2.77
C ALA A 163 15.02 16.79 2.65
N SER A 164 16.29 17.00 3.02
CA SER A 164 17.32 15.96 2.97
C SER A 164 17.00 14.81 3.93
N GLN A 165 16.64 15.11 5.18
CA GLN A 165 16.28 14.08 6.17
C GLN A 165 15.04 13.28 5.75
N ILE A 166 14.01 13.94 5.23
CA ILE A 166 12.76 13.28 4.81
C ILE A 166 12.98 12.42 3.58
N LEU A 167 13.78 12.90 2.61
CA LEU A 167 14.15 12.15 1.42
C LEU A 167 14.94 10.89 1.79
N GLU A 168 15.99 11.03 2.58
CA GLU A 168 16.84 9.92 3.03
C GLU A 168 16.04 8.88 3.83
N TYR A 169 15.26 9.34 4.81
CA TYR A 169 14.41 8.44 5.60
C TYR A 169 13.44 7.66 4.70
N SER A 170 12.75 8.36 3.80
CA SER A 170 11.75 7.75 2.93
C SER A 170 12.37 6.77 1.93
N ARG A 171 13.55 7.07 1.38
CA ARG A 171 14.30 6.12 0.53
C ARG A 171 14.63 4.83 1.28
N ASN A 172 14.98 4.94 2.56
CA ASN A 172 15.40 3.79 3.38
C ASN A 172 14.24 2.98 3.99
N HIS A 173 13.05 3.58 4.14
CA HIS A 173 11.92 2.95 4.85
C HIS A 173 10.65 2.81 4.02
N ALA A 174 10.54 3.52 2.90
CA ALA A 174 9.36 3.55 2.03
C ALA A 174 9.72 3.34 0.55
N SER A 175 10.92 2.84 0.24
CA SER A 175 11.18 2.28 -1.09
C SER A 175 10.51 0.92 -1.26
N THR A 176 10.29 0.50 -2.50
CA THR A 176 9.74 -0.84 -2.80
C THR A 176 10.59 -1.93 -2.16
N GLU A 177 11.92 -1.83 -2.26
CA GLU A 177 12.90 -2.77 -1.74
C GLU A 177 12.90 -2.79 -0.21
N ALA A 178 12.78 -1.62 0.44
CA ALA A 178 12.65 -1.55 1.90
C ALA A 178 11.37 -2.27 2.37
N MET A 179 10.26 -2.09 1.67
CA MET A 179 9.00 -2.77 1.99
C MET A 179 9.05 -4.27 1.67
N GLY A 180 9.73 -4.67 0.58
CA GLY A 180 10.00 -6.08 0.28
C GLY A 180 10.79 -6.76 1.40
N LYS A 181 11.90 -6.14 1.85
CA LYS A 181 12.68 -6.62 3.00
C LYS A 181 11.83 -6.72 4.26
N ARG A 182 10.98 -5.73 4.53
CA ARG A 182 10.07 -5.74 5.68
C ARG A 182 9.06 -6.89 5.63
N VAL A 183 8.55 -7.28 4.46
CA VAL A 183 7.70 -8.49 4.35
C VAL A 183 8.49 -9.73 4.76
N LEU A 184 9.74 -9.88 4.28
CA LEU A 184 10.60 -11.01 4.64
C LEU A 184 10.90 -11.02 6.15
N GLU A 185 11.19 -9.87 6.74
CA GLU A 185 11.44 -9.73 8.18
C GLU A 185 10.22 -10.12 9.02
N ILE A 186 9.03 -9.60 8.69
CA ILE A 186 7.79 -9.90 9.41
C ILE A 186 7.43 -11.39 9.28
N ALA A 187 7.55 -11.94 8.08
CA ALA A 187 7.26 -13.35 7.81
C ALA A 187 8.40 -14.30 8.23
N LYS A 188 9.55 -13.76 8.65
CA LYS A 188 10.77 -14.50 9.00
C LYS A 188 11.25 -15.41 7.86
N LEU A 189 11.25 -14.89 6.64
CA LEU A 189 11.66 -15.59 5.43
C LEU A 189 13.13 -15.25 5.07
N PRO A 190 13.89 -16.21 4.53
CA PRO A 190 15.21 -15.92 3.96
C PRO A 190 15.08 -15.16 2.63
N THR A 191 16.15 -14.52 2.17
CA THR A 191 16.17 -13.81 0.88
C THR A 191 16.16 -14.75 -0.33
N GLN A 192 16.40 -16.05 -0.12
CA GLN A 192 16.28 -17.11 -1.12
C GLN A 192 14.85 -17.66 -1.25
N ALA A 193 13.88 -17.14 -0.49
CA ALA A 193 12.53 -17.67 -0.45
C ALA A 193 11.83 -17.61 -1.82
N LYS A 194 10.94 -18.57 -2.06
CA LYS A 194 10.01 -18.60 -3.19
C LYS A 194 8.63 -18.14 -2.73
N ILE A 195 8.14 -17.04 -3.29
CA ILE A 195 6.86 -16.45 -2.92
C ILE A 195 5.90 -16.47 -4.10
N LEU A 196 4.68 -16.98 -3.88
CA LEU A 196 3.57 -16.81 -4.81
C LEU A 196 2.67 -15.68 -4.32
N LEU A 197 2.56 -14.62 -5.11
CA LEU A 197 1.59 -13.55 -4.90
C LEU A 197 0.32 -13.86 -5.69
N LEU A 198 -0.78 -14.18 -5.00
CA LEU A 198 -2.08 -14.33 -5.62
C LEU A 198 -2.74 -12.96 -5.73
N THR A 199 -2.99 -12.47 -6.95
CA THR A 199 -3.34 -11.06 -7.17
C THR A 199 -4.77 -10.69 -6.79
N CYS A 200 -5.65 -11.69 -6.70
CA CYS A 200 -7.08 -11.53 -6.45
C CYS A 200 -7.76 -10.66 -7.52
N ASP A 201 -8.36 -9.52 -7.17
CA ASP A 201 -9.04 -8.64 -8.13
C ASP A 201 -8.04 -7.98 -9.12
N PRO A 202 -8.30 -7.99 -10.44
CA PRO A 202 -7.31 -7.59 -11.45
C PRO A 202 -7.01 -6.09 -11.49
N ARG A 203 -7.88 -5.22 -10.94
CA ARG A 203 -7.67 -3.76 -11.03
C ARG A 203 -6.47 -3.34 -10.15
N PRO A 204 -5.70 -2.31 -10.54
CA PRO A 204 -4.55 -1.86 -9.76
C PRO A 204 -4.89 -1.52 -8.30
N ASN A 205 -3.97 -1.82 -7.39
CA ASN A 205 -3.94 -1.38 -6.01
C ASN A 205 -2.46 -1.16 -5.62
N TYR A 206 -2.05 0.09 -5.46
CA TYR A 206 -0.65 0.47 -5.23
C TYR A 206 0.06 -0.36 -4.14
N SER A 207 -0.65 -0.80 -3.09
CA SER A 207 -0.05 -1.64 -2.05
C SER A 207 0.45 -2.95 -2.66
N ARG A 208 -0.37 -3.60 -3.49
CA ARG A 208 -0.03 -4.86 -4.19
C ARG A 208 1.11 -4.64 -5.17
N GLU A 209 0.99 -3.67 -6.07
CA GLU A 209 2.00 -3.46 -7.11
C GLU A 209 3.37 -3.13 -6.52
N PHE A 210 3.44 -2.17 -5.59
CA PHE A 210 4.74 -1.79 -5.00
C PHE A 210 5.32 -2.88 -4.10
N THR A 211 4.49 -3.63 -3.38
CA THR A 211 4.97 -4.81 -2.62
C THR A 211 5.51 -5.89 -3.55
N PHE A 212 4.83 -6.13 -4.68
CA PHE A 212 5.29 -7.10 -5.68
C PHE A 212 6.64 -6.68 -6.28
N ILE A 213 6.78 -5.43 -6.71
CA ILE A 213 8.04 -4.88 -7.25
C ILE A 213 9.17 -5.06 -6.24
N GLY A 214 8.93 -4.70 -4.98
CA GLY A 214 9.90 -4.80 -3.90
C GLY A 214 10.35 -6.23 -3.63
N LEU A 215 9.40 -7.15 -3.45
CA LEU A 215 9.69 -8.57 -3.23
C LEU A 215 10.42 -9.20 -4.42
N ASN A 216 10.00 -8.88 -5.64
CA ASN A 216 10.60 -9.41 -6.85
C ASN A 216 12.09 -9.05 -6.94
N ARG A 217 12.44 -7.77 -6.75
CA ARG A 217 13.82 -7.29 -6.78
C ARG A 217 14.67 -7.89 -5.66
N VAL A 218 14.20 -7.79 -4.42
CA VAL A 218 14.96 -8.24 -3.23
C VAL A 218 15.27 -9.73 -3.27
N LEU A 219 14.31 -10.57 -3.70
CA LEU A 219 14.53 -12.01 -3.75
C LEU A 219 15.46 -12.41 -4.89
N LYS A 220 15.32 -11.78 -6.06
CA LYS A 220 16.18 -12.04 -7.24
C LYS A 220 17.66 -11.83 -6.96
N GLU A 221 18.01 -10.79 -6.20
CA GLU A 221 19.41 -10.51 -5.79
C GLU A 221 20.07 -11.71 -5.09
N SER A 222 19.28 -12.54 -4.41
CA SER A 222 19.74 -13.69 -3.64
C SER A 222 19.39 -15.04 -4.28
N GLY A 223 18.84 -15.07 -5.49
CA GLY A 223 18.39 -16.30 -6.17
C GLY A 223 17.04 -16.85 -5.67
N GLY A 224 16.31 -16.09 -4.84
CA GLY A 224 14.90 -16.33 -4.56
C GLY A 224 14.01 -15.79 -5.68
N VAL A 225 12.70 -15.92 -5.53
CA VAL A 225 11.73 -15.42 -6.52
C VAL A 225 10.40 -15.03 -5.88
N CYS A 226 9.79 -13.96 -6.38
CA CYS A 226 8.36 -13.71 -6.19
C CYS A 226 7.68 -13.60 -7.56
N ILE A 227 6.74 -14.51 -7.83
CA ILE A 227 5.87 -14.42 -9.01
C ILE A 227 4.46 -13.99 -8.60
N SER A 228 3.72 -13.38 -9.52
CA SER A 228 2.31 -13.02 -9.33
C SER A 228 1.41 -13.91 -10.18
N TYR A 229 0.25 -14.31 -9.65
CA TYR A 229 -0.77 -15.04 -10.40
C TYR A 229 -2.22 -14.53 -10.16
N PRO A 230 -2.99 -14.24 -11.22
CA PRO A 230 -2.54 -14.02 -12.60
C PRO A 230 -1.40 -13.00 -12.70
N GLU A 231 -0.66 -13.03 -13.81
CA GLU A 231 0.53 -12.21 -13.96
C GLU A 231 0.22 -10.70 -13.97
N LEU A 232 0.94 -9.92 -13.16
CA LEU A 232 0.93 -8.45 -13.19
C LEU A 232 1.78 -7.92 -14.35
N LYS A 233 1.36 -8.23 -15.58
CA LYS A 233 2.09 -7.94 -16.84
C LYS A 233 2.60 -6.51 -16.93
N PHE A 234 1.79 -5.53 -16.51
CA PHE A 234 2.13 -4.12 -16.55
C PHE A 234 3.34 -3.72 -15.70
N SER A 235 3.78 -4.58 -14.78
CA SER A 235 4.96 -4.31 -13.92
C SER A 235 6.27 -4.52 -14.67
N TYR A 236 6.27 -5.23 -15.81
CA TYR A 236 7.47 -5.58 -16.55
C TYR A 236 7.78 -4.59 -17.68
N GLU A 237 9.06 -4.41 -17.99
CA GLU A 237 9.57 -3.45 -18.97
C GLU A 237 9.07 -3.70 -20.40
N ASP A 238 8.75 -4.97 -20.72
CA ASP A 238 8.21 -5.44 -22.00
C ASP A 238 6.72 -5.08 -22.21
N PHE A 239 6.04 -4.52 -21.21
CA PHE A 239 4.68 -4.05 -21.33
C PHE A 239 4.59 -2.77 -22.18
N MET A 240 3.58 -2.71 -23.06
CA MET A 240 3.41 -1.63 -24.03
C MET A 240 3.14 -0.29 -23.34
N GLU A 241 3.86 0.75 -23.75
CA GLU A 241 3.78 2.09 -23.15
C GLU A 241 2.40 2.72 -23.34
N GLU A 242 1.79 2.54 -24.51
CA GLU A 242 0.46 3.03 -24.83
C GLU A 242 -0.62 2.35 -23.95
N GLU A 243 -0.40 1.10 -23.54
CA GLU A 243 -1.30 0.40 -22.62
C GLU A 243 -1.08 0.85 -21.18
N ALA A 244 0.18 1.05 -20.77
CA ALA A 244 0.52 1.57 -19.44
C ALA A 244 -0.14 2.94 -19.19
N SER A 245 -0.11 3.83 -20.18
CA SER A 245 -0.70 5.17 -20.10
C SER A 245 -2.22 5.19 -19.88
N LYS A 246 -2.92 4.09 -20.18
CA LYS A 246 -4.37 3.91 -19.98
C LYS A 246 -4.72 3.42 -18.58
N LEU A 247 -3.75 2.95 -17.80
CA LEU A 247 -3.96 2.47 -16.44
C LEU A 247 -4.24 3.63 -15.48
N TYR A 248 -4.69 3.29 -14.27
CA TYR A 248 -4.98 4.29 -13.24
C TYR A 248 -3.75 5.16 -12.95
N GLY A 249 -3.94 6.48 -12.90
CA GLY A 249 -2.82 7.42 -12.73
C GLY A 249 -1.85 7.43 -13.91
N ARG A 250 -2.31 7.08 -15.12
CA ARG A 250 -1.48 6.94 -16.34
C ARG A 250 -0.35 5.92 -16.23
N GLY A 251 -0.44 4.99 -15.27
CA GLY A 251 0.63 4.00 -15.03
C GLY A 251 1.87 4.58 -14.33
N PHE A 252 1.85 5.84 -13.89
CA PHE A 252 3.01 6.49 -13.28
C PHE A 252 3.39 5.79 -11.96
N GLY A 253 4.68 5.64 -11.75
CA GLY A 253 5.31 5.02 -10.60
C GLY A 253 5.42 3.49 -10.72
N TYR A 254 4.35 2.78 -11.07
CA TYR A 254 4.27 1.33 -10.82
C TYR A 254 4.38 0.44 -12.06
N THR A 255 4.32 1.00 -13.27
CA THR A 255 4.42 0.21 -14.51
C THR A 255 5.86 0.11 -15.00
N ARG A 256 6.19 -0.97 -15.72
CA ARG A 256 7.48 -1.14 -16.41
C ARG A 256 8.70 -0.98 -15.49
N ARG A 257 8.65 -1.58 -14.30
CA ARG A 257 9.69 -1.49 -13.25
C ARG A 257 10.51 -2.78 -13.09
N LEU A 258 10.13 -3.87 -13.74
CA LEU A 258 10.73 -5.18 -13.55
C LEU A 258 11.27 -5.75 -14.86
N GLN A 259 12.42 -6.42 -14.77
CA GLN A 259 12.96 -7.24 -15.85
C GLN A 259 12.51 -8.69 -15.67
N ARG A 260 12.06 -9.31 -16.77
CA ARG A 260 11.63 -10.70 -16.82
C ARG A 260 12.82 -11.60 -17.13
N ASN A 261 13.51 -12.07 -16.09
CA ASN A 261 14.77 -12.80 -16.26
C ASN A 261 14.92 -14.04 -15.35
N HIS A 262 13.96 -14.29 -14.46
CA HIS A 262 13.97 -15.51 -13.65
C HIS A 262 13.19 -16.63 -14.36
N PRO A 263 13.66 -17.89 -14.37
CA PRO A 263 12.99 -18.99 -15.09
C PRO A 263 11.50 -19.14 -14.75
N GLU A 264 11.14 -19.00 -13.48
CA GLU A 264 9.74 -19.09 -13.01
C GLU A 264 8.82 -17.98 -13.55
N GLU A 265 9.36 -16.85 -14.01
CA GLU A 265 8.61 -15.72 -14.61
C GLU A 265 8.42 -15.87 -16.11
N LEU A 266 9.18 -16.78 -16.73
CA LEU A 266 9.09 -17.10 -18.15
C LEU A 266 8.03 -18.18 -18.43
N ILE A 267 7.51 -18.81 -17.37
CA ILE A 267 6.44 -19.80 -17.45
C ILE A 267 5.10 -19.07 -17.58
N ASP A 268 4.33 -19.43 -18.61
CA ASP A 268 2.93 -19.01 -18.76
C ASP A 268 2.03 -19.93 -17.92
N TRP A 269 2.01 -19.67 -16.62
CA TRP A 269 1.29 -20.47 -15.64
C TRP A 269 -0.22 -20.54 -15.94
N CYS A 270 -0.80 -21.73 -15.88
CA CYS A 270 -2.25 -21.93 -15.84
C CYS A 270 -2.77 -22.30 -14.45
N ASP A 271 -4.11 -22.25 -14.26
CA ASP A 271 -4.77 -22.54 -12.98
C ASP A 271 -4.37 -23.91 -12.40
N GLU A 272 -4.30 -24.94 -13.23
CA GLU A 272 -3.95 -26.31 -12.80
C GLU A 272 -2.47 -26.43 -12.39
N GLU A 273 -1.57 -25.73 -13.05
CA GLU A 273 -0.14 -25.70 -12.69
C GLU A 273 0.08 -24.92 -11.39
N ILE A 274 -0.58 -23.78 -11.22
CA ILE A 274 -0.53 -23.01 -9.97
C ILE A 274 -1.08 -23.84 -8.83
N LYS A 275 -2.24 -24.46 -9.01
CA LYS A 275 -2.83 -25.35 -8.03
C LYS A 275 -1.89 -26.51 -7.67
N SER A 276 -1.30 -27.17 -8.66
CA SER A 276 -0.34 -28.26 -8.45
C SER A 276 0.88 -27.77 -7.66
N SER A 277 1.44 -26.61 -8.01
CA SER A 277 2.59 -26.02 -7.30
C SER A 277 2.28 -25.69 -5.83
N ILE A 278 1.04 -25.30 -5.52
CA ILE A 278 0.57 -25.06 -4.15
C ILE A 278 0.50 -26.40 -3.39
N LEU A 279 -0.12 -27.43 -3.99
CA LEU A 279 -0.26 -28.76 -3.38
C LEU A 279 1.10 -29.44 -3.15
N GLU A 280 2.05 -29.25 -4.06
CA GLU A 280 3.43 -29.74 -3.97
C GLU A 280 4.30 -28.92 -2.99
N LYS A 281 3.75 -27.86 -2.39
CA LYS A 281 4.46 -26.95 -1.47
C LYS A 281 5.72 -26.33 -2.08
N LYS A 282 5.65 -25.97 -3.36
CA LYS A 282 6.74 -25.30 -4.11
C LYS A 282 7.12 -23.94 -3.51
N TRP A 283 6.19 -23.29 -2.82
CA TRP A 283 6.33 -21.94 -2.30
C TRP A 283 6.67 -21.96 -0.81
N ASP A 284 7.54 -21.06 -0.37
CA ASP A 284 7.83 -20.85 1.05
C ASP A 284 6.75 -20.00 1.71
N PHE A 285 6.12 -19.12 0.93
CA PHE A 285 5.10 -18.18 1.38
C PHE A 285 4.06 -17.90 0.29
N ILE A 286 2.79 -17.82 0.67
CA ILE A 286 1.68 -17.41 -0.21
C ILE A 286 1.18 -16.05 0.26
N LEU A 287 1.24 -15.04 -0.62
CA LEU A 287 0.78 -13.69 -0.33
C LEU A 287 -0.47 -13.37 -1.16
N PHE A 288 -1.60 -13.15 -0.48
CA PHE A 288 -2.82 -12.66 -1.12
C PHE A 288 -2.79 -11.14 -1.23
N GLY A 289 -2.84 -10.64 -2.47
CA GLY A 289 -2.93 -9.23 -2.79
C GLY A 289 -4.36 -8.71 -2.69
N LYS A 290 -4.50 -7.40 -2.42
CA LYS A 290 -5.76 -6.66 -2.55
C LYS A 290 -6.91 -7.25 -1.70
N ILE A 291 -6.71 -7.19 -0.39
CA ILE A 291 -7.59 -7.76 0.62
C ILE A 291 -8.38 -6.68 1.35
N GLY A 292 -9.65 -6.97 1.64
CA GLY A 292 -10.47 -6.13 2.51
C GLY A 292 -11.94 -6.07 2.11
N VAL A 293 -12.76 -5.46 2.99
CA VAL A 293 -14.20 -5.27 2.79
C VAL A 293 -14.52 -4.34 1.61
N ASP A 294 -13.56 -3.50 1.23
CA ASP A 294 -13.68 -2.54 0.12
C ASP A 294 -13.42 -3.19 -1.23
N GLU A 295 -12.82 -4.37 -1.21
CA GLU A 295 -12.47 -5.11 -2.40
C GLU A 295 -13.64 -6.03 -2.80
N PRO A 296 -13.81 -6.40 -4.08
CA PRO A 296 -14.88 -7.30 -4.50
C PRO A 296 -14.74 -8.69 -3.88
N SER A 297 -15.64 -9.61 -4.26
CA SER A 297 -15.71 -10.96 -3.67
C SER A 297 -14.36 -11.67 -3.54
N LEU A 298 -13.45 -11.49 -4.50
CA LEU A 298 -12.12 -12.10 -4.51
C LEU A 298 -11.13 -11.54 -3.46
N GLY A 299 -11.50 -10.53 -2.67
CA GLY A 299 -10.67 -9.92 -1.63
C GLY A 299 -11.01 -10.35 -0.20
N SER A 300 -11.89 -11.35 -0.04
CA SER A 300 -12.34 -11.86 1.27
C SER A 300 -12.41 -13.39 1.29
N LEU A 301 -12.11 -13.98 2.44
CA LEU A 301 -12.41 -15.38 2.71
C LEU A 301 -13.92 -15.65 2.71
N PRO A 302 -14.36 -16.85 2.24
CA PRO A 302 -13.55 -17.96 1.72
C PRO A 302 -13.22 -17.87 0.22
N ASP A 303 -13.62 -16.80 -0.45
CA ASP A 303 -13.63 -16.66 -1.92
C ASP A 303 -12.27 -16.28 -2.53
N LEU A 304 -11.19 -16.34 -1.75
CA LEU A 304 -9.84 -16.10 -2.25
C LEU A 304 -9.44 -17.21 -3.24
N PRO A 305 -8.68 -16.88 -4.31
CA PRO A 305 -8.25 -17.85 -5.30
C PRO A 305 -7.41 -18.95 -4.64
N PHE A 306 -7.71 -20.22 -4.95
CA PHE A 306 -7.01 -21.39 -4.38
C PHE A 306 -7.04 -21.48 -2.84
N TRP A 307 -7.99 -20.81 -2.17
CA TRP A 307 -8.02 -20.75 -0.71
C TRP A 307 -8.06 -22.14 -0.06
N LYS A 308 -8.84 -23.06 -0.62
CA LYS A 308 -8.97 -24.41 -0.10
C LYS A 308 -7.62 -25.12 -0.07
N GLU A 309 -6.89 -25.07 -1.18
CA GLU A 309 -5.59 -25.69 -1.35
C GLU A 309 -4.54 -25.04 -0.45
N VAL A 310 -4.53 -23.70 -0.38
CA VAL A 310 -3.60 -22.95 0.47
C VAL A 310 -3.83 -23.26 1.95
N ASN A 311 -5.07 -23.14 2.43
CA ASN A 311 -5.42 -23.36 3.84
C ASN A 311 -5.22 -24.81 4.31
N GLN A 312 -5.23 -25.79 3.39
CA GLN A 312 -4.93 -27.19 3.70
C GLN A 312 -3.44 -27.51 3.75
N ASN A 313 -2.59 -26.74 3.05
CA ASN A 313 -1.18 -27.08 2.85
C ASN A 313 -0.20 -26.14 3.57
N TYR A 314 -0.61 -24.92 3.89
CA TYR A 314 0.23 -23.88 4.47
C TYR A 314 -0.23 -23.50 5.87
N SER A 315 0.73 -23.38 6.78
CA SER A 315 0.50 -22.89 8.13
C SER A 315 0.31 -21.38 8.17
N GLN A 316 -0.26 -20.87 9.27
CA GLN A 316 -0.57 -19.45 9.45
C GLN A 316 0.62 -18.50 9.21
N ASN A 317 1.83 -18.90 9.59
CA ASN A 317 3.04 -18.10 9.39
C ASN A 317 3.58 -18.13 7.94
N LYS A 318 2.99 -18.93 7.05
CA LYS A 318 3.35 -19.03 5.63
C LYS A 318 2.31 -18.39 4.70
N ILE A 319 1.33 -17.70 5.27
CA ILE A 319 0.24 -17.04 4.54
C ILE A 319 0.24 -15.55 4.89
N GLY A 320 0.14 -14.69 3.88
CA GLY A 320 0.06 -13.25 4.01
C GLY A 320 -1.21 -12.68 3.37
N PHE A 321 -1.73 -11.59 3.93
CA PHE A 321 -2.87 -10.84 3.42
C PHE A 321 -2.51 -9.35 3.33
N LEU A 322 -2.56 -8.79 2.13
CA LEU A 322 -2.17 -7.41 1.87
C LEU A 322 -3.41 -6.50 1.75
N TYR A 323 -3.67 -5.72 2.79
CA TYR A 323 -4.80 -4.81 2.90
C TYR A 323 -4.43 -3.43 2.37
N GLY A 324 -4.92 -3.12 1.17
CA GLY A 324 -4.65 -1.89 0.46
C GLY A 324 -5.84 -0.95 0.29
N GLY A 325 -6.93 -1.16 1.03
CA GLY A 325 -8.15 -0.34 0.97
C GLY A 325 -8.01 1.01 1.68
N ASP A 326 -8.94 1.91 1.39
CA ASP A 326 -8.97 3.28 1.92
C ASP A 326 -9.58 3.41 3.33
N HIS A 327 -10.31 2.39 3.80
CA HIS A 327 -10.95 2.46 5.10
C HIS A 327 -10.01 2.11 6.25
N ILE A 328 -10.11 2.91 7.31
CA ILE A 328 -9.36 2.72 8.55
C ILE A 328 -9.79 1.42 9.23
N GLN A 329 -8.79 0.59 9.54
CA GLN A 329 -8.90 -0.62 10.33
C GLN A 329 -8.61 -0.26 11.80
N ASP A 330 -9.65 0.11 12.56
CA ASP A 330 -9.50 0.49 13.98
C ASP A 330 -9.60 -0.73 14.88
N LEU A 331 -8.46 -1.19 15.41
CA LEU A 331 -8.42 -2.36 16.30
C LEU A 331 -9.14 -2.13 17.65
N LYS A 332 -9.45 -0.87 18.00
CA LYS A 332 -10.26 -0.54 19.19
C LYS A 332 -11.75 -0.67 18.92
N ASP A 333 -12.20 -0.66 17.66
CA ASP A 333 -13.58 -0.94 17.26
C ASP A 333 -13.73 -2.32 16.61
N ALA A 334 -13.58 -3.39 17.41
CA ALA A 334 -13.81 -4.77 16.96
C ALA A 334 -15.25 -5.04 16.47
N GLY A 335 -16.17 -4.10 16.69
CA GLY A 335 -17.53 -4.15 16.16
C GLY A 335 -17.68 -3.55 14.76
N SER A 336 -16.63 -2.97 14.17
CA SER A 336 -16.67 -2.50 12.77
C SER A 336 -16.56 -3.69 11.79
N ALA A 337 -17.15 -3.57 10.60
CA ALA A 337 -17.05 -4.63 9.58
C ALA A 337 -15.60 -4.85 9.12
N HIS A 338 -14.85 -3.77 8.95
CA HIS A 338 -13.44 -3.80 8.56
C HIS A 338 -12.60 -4.54 9.62
N THR A 339 -12.72 -4.14 10.89
CA THR A 339 -11.96 -4.74 11.99
C THR A 339 -12.31 -6.21 12.18
N ARG A 340 -13.59 -6.60 12.08
CA ARG A 340 -13.99 -8.02 12.12
C ARG A 340 -13.38 -8.83 10.98
N HIS A 341 -13.39 -8.28 9.77
CA HIS A 341 -12.79 -8.93 8.60
C HIS A 341 -11.28 -9.13 8.81
N LEU A 342 -10.59 -8.09 9.27
CA LEU A 342 -9.16 -8.16 9.59
C LEU A 342 -8.85 -9.19 10.69
N ILE A 343 -9.62 -9.18 11.79
CA ILE A 343 -9.49 -10.17 12.86
C ILE A 343 -9.72 -11.59 12.33
N HIS A 344 -10.70 -11.79 11.46
CA HIS A 344 -10.99 -13.09 10.86
C HIS A 344 -9.79 -13.59 10.04
N HIS A 345 -9.24 -12.77 9.14
CA HIS A 345 -8.07 -13.15 8.31
C HIS A 345 -6.82 -13.39 9.16
N SER A 346 -6.60 -12.60 10.22
CA SER A 346 -5.45 -12.78 11.13
C SER A 346 -5.43 -14.13 11.85
N ARG A 347 -6.50 -14.93 11.77
CA ARG A 347 -6.53 -16.33 12.25
C ARG A 347 -5.79 -17.29 11.34
N PHE A 348 -5.62 -16.93 10.08
CA PHE A 348 -5.07 -17.80 9.05
C PHE A 348 -3.78 -17.28 8.44
N GLY A 349 -3.38 -16.05 8.72
CA GLY A 349 -2.20 -15.45 8.10
C GLY A 349 -1.75 -14.17 8.76
N ILE A 350 -0.64 -13.64 8.25
CA ILE A 350 -0.09 -12.33 8.59
C ILE A 350 -0.81 -11.27 7.78
N CYS A 351 -1.36 -10.25 8.42
CA CYS A 351 -2.04 -9.13 7.76
C CYS A 351 -1.13 -7.90 7.71
N TYR A 352 -0.84 -7.44 6.49
CA TYR A 352 -0.12 -6.21 6.19
C TYR A 352 -1.15 -5.12 5.87
N VAL A 353 -1.25 -4.09 6.72
CA VAL A 353 -2.40 -3.17 6.70
C VAL A 353 -1.98 -1.71 6.54
N ARG A 354 -2.42 -1.09 5.43
CA ARG A 354 -2.13 0.30 5.09
C ARG A 354 -2.73 1.31 6.05
N GLU A 355 -4.04 1.23 6.27
CA GLU A 355 -4.81 2.18 7.10
C GLU A 355 -5.07 1.60 8.51
N LEU A 356 -4.03 1.09 9.18
CA LEU A 356 -4.16 0.49 10.50
C LEU A 356 -4.12 1.52 11.62
N LYS A 357 -5.19 1.61 12.41
CA LYS A 357 -5.24 2.44 13.62
C LYS A 357 -5.06 1.55 14.86
N LEU A 358 -4.03 1.86 15.66
CA LEU A 358 -3.60 1.09 16.82
C LEU A 358 -4.25 1.52 18.15
#